data_AF-A0A672KS54-F1
#
_entry.id   AF-A0A672KS54-F1
#
_cell.length_a   1.000
_cell.length_b   1.000
_cell.length_c   1.000
_cell.angle_alpha   90.00
_cell.angle_beta   90.00
_cell.angle_gamma   90.00
#
_symmetry.space_group_name_H-M   'P 1'
#
loop_
_entity.id
_entity.type
_entity.pdbx_description
1 polymer ?
#
loop_
_entity_poly.entity_id
_entity_poly.type
_entity_poly.pdbx_seq_one_letter_code
_entity_poly.pdbx_strand_id
1 'polypeptide(L)'
;NVTACLYAMNFKASATAEDIIYGYGFVLKKMHYCCNYTGPLFYYDIAEEQHKVEQAELVIFQFPLYWFSIPADKKAILSFTNGGTESMFQPDGIHGDFNVALWPLQNGVLRFCGFQVLASRSSGVQHSPPDVRNAMLDAWQERLNSVFAEKPLSFAPTKHFDLTFQG
;
A
#
# COMPACT_ATOMS: atom_id res chain seq x y z
N ASN A 1 -8.89 -13.32 10.25
CA ASN A 1 -8.82 -11.99 9.60
C ASN A 1 -8.18 -11.00 10.56
N VAL A 2 -6.98 -10.53 10.23
CA VAL A 2 -6.32 -9.43 10.94
C VAL A 2 -6.85 -8.13 10.34
N THR A 3 -7.25 -7.17 11.17
CA THR A 3 -7.76 -5.87 10.71
C THR A 3 -7.05 -4.78 11.49
N ALA A 4 -6.32 -3.91 10.80
CA ALA A 4 -5.65 -2.75 11.37
C ALA A 4 -6.44 -1.49 11.01
N CYS A 5 -7.21 -0.96 11.97
CA CYS A 5 -7.92 0.31 11.82
C CYS A 5 -7.17 1.39 12.59
N LEU A 6 -6.40 2.22 11.89
CA LEU A 6 -5.51 3.18 12.56
C LEU A 6 -6.22 4.22 13.43
N TYR A 7 -7.44 4.60 13.06
CA TYR A 7 -8.27 5.48 13.88
C TYR A 7 -8.64 4.81 15.21
N ALA A 8 -8.99 3.52 15.19
CA ALA A 8 -9.28 2.77 16.41
C ALA A 8 -8.01 2.52 17.26
N MET A 9 -6.83 2.55 16.63
CA MET A 9 -5.54 2.36 17.27
C MET A 9 -4.92 3.66 17.81
N ASN A 10 -5.55 4.81 17.57
CA ASN A 10 -5.00 6.14 17.90
C ASN A 10 -3.55 6.32 17.39
N PHE A 11 -3.29 5.84 16.18
CA PHE A 11 -1.94 5.77 15.62
C PHE A 11 -1.32 7.17 15.43
N LYS A 12 -0.09 7.35 15.90
CA LYS A 12 0.70 8.57 15.68
C LYS A 12 1.24 8.57 14.26
N ALA A 13 0.58 9.32 13.36
CA ALA A 13 0.96 9.40 11.95
C ALA A 13 2.24 10.22 11.67
N SER A 14 2.77 10.91 12.69
CA SER A 14 3.96 11.75 12.55
C SER A 14 5.20 10.96 12.92
N ALA A 15 6.11 10.79 11.95
CA ALA A 15 7.47 10.33 12.24
C ALA A 15 8.26 11.42 12.97
N THR A 16 8.88 11.06 14.08
CA THR A 16 9.57 11.95 15.02
C THR A 16 10.87 11.34 15.52
N ALA A 17 11.69 12.17 16.17
CA ALA A 17 12.92 11.76 16.84
C ALA A 17 12.73 10.57 17.79
N GLU A 18 11.55 10.50 18.41
CA GLU A 18 11.19 9.53 19.45
C GLU A 18 11.04 8.12 18.89
N ASP A 19 10.79 8.01 17.58
CA ASP A 19 10.61 6.73 16.90
C ASP A 19 11.98 6.07 16.56
N ILE A 20 13.09 6.75 16.89
CA ILE A 20 14.46 6.33 16.61
C ILE A 20 15.17 5.95 17.92
N ILE A 21 15.40 4.66 18.13
CA ILE A 21 15.98 4.12 19.38
C ILE A 21 17.50 4.36 19.51
N TYR A 22 18.22 4.67 18.41
CA TYR A 22 19.66 4.97 18.43
C TYR A 22 20.01 6.26 17.68
N GLY A 23 20.82 7.11 18.32
CA GLY A 23 21.03 8.52 17.97
C GLY A 23 21.33 8.86 16.50
N TYR A 24 20.93 10.09 16.13
CA TYR A 24 20.93 10.70 14.80
C TYR A 24 22.17 10.48 13.91
N GLY A 25 23.37 10.37 14.49
CA GLY A 25 24.60 10.14 13.72
C GLY A 25 24.72 8.75 13.10
N PHE A 26 23.98 7.77 13.63
CA PHE A 26 24.03 6.37 13.19
C PHE A 26 23.02 6.05 12.07
N VAL A 27 21.86 6.73 12.07
CA VAL A 27 20.77 6.51 11.10
C VAL A 27 21.15 6.96 9.69
N LEU A 28 21.74 8.15 9.54
CA LEU A 28 22.14 8.69 8.23
C LEU A 28 23.25 7.87 7.55
N LYS A 29 24.14 7.24 8.32
CA LYS A 29 25.21 6.38 7.78
C LYS A 29 24.75 4.96 7.45
N LYS A 30 23.71 4.43 8.10
CA LYS A 30 23.24 3.03 7.92
C LYS A 30 21.97 2.85 7.10
N MET A 31 21.21 3.92 6.81
CA MET A 31 20.13 3.86 5.79
C MET A 31 20.64 3.38 4.41
N HIS A 32 21.94 3.48 4.15
CA HIS A 32 22.61 2.95 2.96
C HIS A 32 22.93 1.44 3.00
N TYR A 33 22.85 0.76 4.15
CA TYR A 33 23.40 -0.60 4.33
C TYR A 33 22.52 -1.54 5.18
N CYS A 34 21.19 -1.50 5.01
CA CYS A 34 20.28 -2.39 5.75
C CYS A 34 20.18 -3.83 5.17
N CYS A 35 21.08 -4.21 4.26
CA CYS A 35 21.01 -5.49 3.57
C CYS A 35 21.45 -6.69 4.43
N ASN A 36 21.99 -6.48 5.65
CA ASN A 36 22.70 -7.54 6.41
C ASN A 36 22.53 -7.51 7.95
N TYR A 37 21.50 -6.87 8.52
CA TYR A 37 21.31 -6.80 9.98
C TYR A 37 20.06 -7.58 10.44
N THR A 38 20.22 -8.47 11.44
CA THR A 38 19.18 -9.39 11.93
C THR A 38 18.71 -9.07 13.36
N GLY A 39 19.02 -7.89 13.91
CA GLY A 39 18.56 -7.45 15.24
C GLY A 39 17.33 -6.52 15.17
N PRO A 40 16.57 -6.36 16.27
CA PRO A 40 15.40 -5.48 16.28
C PRO A 40 15.82 -4.01 16.14
N LEU A 41 15.25 -3.32 15.15
CA LEU A 41 15.56 -1.92 14.82
C LEU A 41 14.42 -0.94 15.11
N PHE A 42 13.27 -1.42 15.62
CA PHE A 42 12.03 -0.65 15.73
C PHE A 42 11.39 -0.76 17.12
N TYR A 43 10.57 0.23 17.49
CA TYR A 43 9.76 0.25 18.72
C TYR A 43 8.78 -0.93 18.75
N TYR A 44 8.32 -1.32 19.95
CA TYR A 44 7.51 -2.53 20.15
C TYR A 44 6.21 -2.55 19.33
N ASP A 45 5.65 -1.39 19.00
CA ASP A 45 4.44 -1.28 18.18
C ASP A 45 4.68 -1.63 16.70
N ILE A 46 5.79 -1.18 16.10
CA ILE A 46 6.16 -1.44 14.71
C ILE A 46 6.47 -2.92 14.50
N ALA A 47 7.14 -3.57 15.44
CA ALA A 47 7.42 -5.00 15.35
C ALA A 47 6.12 -5.83 15.39
N GLU A 48 5.14 -5.41 16.19
CA GLU A 48 3.81 -6.04 16.22
C GLU A 48 3.04 -5.81 14.90
N GLU A 49 3.10 -4.61 14.34
CA GLU A 49 2.50 -4.30 13.04
C GLU A 49 3.20 -5.02 11.87
N GLN A 50 4.53 -5.16 11.92
CA GLN A 50 5.29 -6.00 10.99
C GLN A 50 4.83 -7.45 11.09
N HIS A 51 4.62 -7.97 12.30
CA HIS A 51 4.13 -9.32 12.51
C HIS A 51 2.69 -9.51 11.98
N LYS A 52 1.83 -8.51 12.12
CA LYS A 52 0.48 -8.51 11.53
C LYS A 52 0.53 -8.58 10.00
N VAL A 53 1.45 -7.85 9.38
CA VAL A 53 1.68 -7.92 7.93
C VAL A 53 2.27 -9.27 7.52
N GLU A 54 3.22 -9.81 8.28
CA GLU A 54 3.80 -11.14 8.04
C GLU A 54 2.74 -12.24 8.03
N GLN A 55 1.79 -12.21 8.97
CA GLN A 55 0.71 -13.21 9.05
C GLN A 55 -0.43 -12.98 8.06
N ALA A 56 -0.58 -11.78 7.50
CA ALA A 56 -1.70 -11.46 6.62
C ALA A 56 -1.50 -12.00 5.20
N GLU A 57 -2.50 -12.70 4.66
CA GLU A 57 -2.50 -13.16 3.26
C GLU A 57 -2.95 -12.05 2.29
N LEU A 58 -3.77 -11.10 2.76
CA LEU A 58 -4.23 -9.92 2.03
C LEU A 58 -4.06 -8.68 2.91
N VAL A 59 -3.44 -7.63 2.38
CA VAL A 59 -3.27 -6.35 3.08
C VAL A 59 -3.97 -5.23 2.29
N ILE A 60 -4.89 -4.53 2.97
CA ILE A 60 -5.59 -3.35 2.44
C ILE A 60 -4.94 -2.13 3.07
N PHE A 61 -4.31 -1.31 2.25
CA PHE A 61 -3.64 -0.09 2.68
C PHE A 61 -4.52 1.12 2.45
N GLN A 62 -4.83 1.82 3.54
CA GLN A 62 -5.32 3.20 3.52
C GLN A 62 -4.15 4.07 4.04
N PHE A 63 -4.00 5.34 3.59
CA PHE A 63 -3.04 6.39 4.04
C PHE A 63 -1.51 6.12 3.86
N PRO A 64 -0.62 7.14 3.98
CA PRO A 64 0.70 7.14 3.33
C PRO A 64 1.74 6.35 4.13
N LEU A 65 2.61 5.61 3.41
CA LEU A 65 3.55 4.64 3.95
C LEU A 65 4.99 4.93 3.50
N TYR A 66 5.92 4.78 4.44
CA TYR A 66 7.37 4.78 4.23
C TYR A 66 7.99 3.39 4.43
N TRP A 67 9.23 3.27 3.99
CA TRP A 67 9.90 2.12 3.39
C TRP A 67 10.35 0.94 4.29
N PHE A 68 10.45 -0.20 3.60
CA PHE A 68 11.31 -1.38 3.80
C PHE A 68 10.71 -2.64 4.44
N SER A 69 10.71 -3.68 3.60
CA SER A 69 10.62 -5.12 3.90
C SER A 69 9.24 -5.66 4.24
N ILE A 70 8.52 -6.07 3.19
CA ILE A 70 7.37 -6.97 3.30
C ILE A 70 7.74 -8.27 2.58
N PRO A 71 7.36 -9.45 3.09
CA PRO A 71 7.67 -10.71 2.43
C PRO A 71 7.23 -10.68 0.97
N ALA A 72 8.14 -11.08 0.08
CA ALA A 72 7.80 -11.43 -1.30
C ALA A 72 6.62 -12.42 -1.27
N ASP A 73 5.69 -12.27 -2.21
CA ASP A 73 4.49 -13.11 -2.41
C ASP A 73 3.17 -12.62 -1.80
N LYS A 74 3.13 -11.46 -1.14
CA LYS A 74 1.85 -10.89 -0.68
C LYS A 74 1.12 -10.14 -1.80
N LYS A 75 -0.22 -10.18 -1.77
CA LYS A 75 -1.09 -9.37 -2.63
C LYS A 75 -1.56 -8.11 -1.89
N ALA A 76 -1.54 -6.99 -2.60
CA ALA A 76 -2.04 -5.72 -2.09
C ALA A 76 -3.12 -5.17 -3.03
N ILE A 77 -4.19 -4.65 -2.44
CA ILE A 77 -5.29 -3.99 -3.16
C ILE A 77 -5.56 -2.63 -2.53
N LEU A 78 -5.75 -1.63 -3.39
CA LEU A 78 -6.17 -0.30 -2.95
C LEU A 78 -7.67 -0.13 -3.20
N SER A 79 -8.39 0.33 -2.19
CA SER A 79 -9.82 0.62 -2.28
C SER A 79 -10.07 2.06 -1.81
N PHE A 80 -10.66 2.87 -2.66
CA PHE A 80 -10.92 4.28 -2.39
C PHE A 80 -12.39 4.62 -2.58
N THR A 81 -12.88 5.55 -1.77
CA THR A 81 -14.13 6.25 -2.02
C THR A 81 -13.84 7.67 -2.46
N ASN A 82 -14.56 8.16 -3.45
CA ASN A 82 -14.42 9.53 -3.93
C ASN A 82 -15.79 10.18 -4.14
N GLY A 83 -15.79 11.49 -4.36
CA GLY A 83 -17.02 12.27 -4.62
C GLY A 83 -17.36 12.44 -6.10
N GLY A 84 -16.44 12.09 -7.00
CA GLY A 84 -16.61 12.24 -8.44
C GLY A 84 -17.36 11.06 -9.08
N THR A 85 -17.84 11.30 -10.30
CA THR A 85 -18.38 10.22 -11.14
C THR A 85 -17.25 9.51 -11.86
N GLU A 86 -17.49 8.27 -12.32
CA GLU A 86 -16.51 7.49 -13.07
C GLU A 86 -15.98 8.22 -14.32
N SER A 87 -16.84 8.98 -15.00
CA SER A 87 -16.49 9.79 -16.17
C SER A 87 -15.44 10.88 -15.87
N MET A 88 -15.34 11.34 -14.63
CA MET A 88 -14.37 12.38 -14.27
C MET A 88 -12.93 11.86 -14.25
N PHE A 89 -12.74 10.54 -14.10
CA PHE A 89 -11.43 9.88 -13.97
C PHE A 89 -11.05 9.02 -15.19
N GLN A 90 -11.77 9.18 -16.30
CA GLN A 90 -11.38 8.62 -17.59
C GLN A 90 -10.15 9.36 -18.15
N PRO A 91 -9.43 8.79 -19.14
CA PRO A 91 -8.25 9.44 -19.72
C PRO A 91 -8.48 10.87 -20.24
N ASP A 92 -9.69 11.15 -20.71
CA ASP A 92 -10.17 12.46 -21.16
C ASP A 92 -11.03 13.20 -20.12
N GLY A 93 -11.20 12.62 -18.93
CA GLY A 93 -11.96 13.19 -17.83
C GLY A 93 -11.27 14.41 -17.21
N ILE A 94 -12.04 15.24 -16.52
CA ILE A 94 -11.55 16.48 -15.90
C ILE A 94 -10.45 16.26 -14.84
N HIS A 95 -10.41 15.08 -14.22
CA HIS A 95 -9.36 14.68 -13.27
C HIS A 95 -8.28 13.81 -13.91
N GLY A 96 -8.43 13.46 -15.19
CA GLY A 96 -7.53 12.59 -15.95
C GLY A 96 -7.61 11.12 -15.54
N ASP A 97 -6.82 10.29 -16.24
CA ASP A 97 -6.77 8.85 -16.03
C ASP A 97 -6.40 8.51 -14.57
N PHE A 98 -7.31 7.80 -13.90
CA PHE A 98 -7.10 7.33 -12.53
C PHE A 98 -5.82 6.50 -12.36
N ASN A 99 -5.40 5.75 -13.37
CA ASN A 99 -4.18 4.94 -13.31
C ASN A 99 -2.92 5.80 -13.20
N VAL A 100 -2.92 6.99 -13.80
CA VAL A 100 -1.80 7.94 -13.67
C VAL A 100 -1.70 8.43 -12.23
N ALA A 101 -2.84 8.79 -11.63
CA ALA A 101 -2.89 9.25 -10.24
C ALA A 101 -2.44 8.17 -9.24
N LEU A 102 -2.74 6.90 -9.52
CA LEU A 102 -2.41 5.78 -8.64
C LEU A 102 -1.00 5.22 -8.84
N TRP A 103 -0.34 5.52 -9.95
CA TRP A 103 0.98 4.97 -10.28
C TRP A 103 2.04 5.18 -9.18
N PRO A 104 2.17 6.35 -8.52
CA PRO A 104 3.14 6.53 -7.45
C PRO A 104 2.91 5.60 -6.25
N LEU A 105 1.65 5.30 -5.91
CA LEU A 105 1.32 4.37 -4.82
C LEU A 105 1.53 2.92 -5.25
N GLN A 106 1.00 2.54 -6.41
CA GLN A 106 1.06 1.17 -6.90
C GLN A 106 2.49 0.75 -7.25
N ASN A 107 3.19 1.52 -8.07
CA ASN A 107 4.56 1.19 -8.49
C ASN A 107 5.61 1.70 -7.50
N GLY A 108 5.45 2.94 -7.02
CA GLY A 108 6.46 3.61 -6.20
C GLY A 108 6.49 3.13 -4.75
N VAL A 109 5.37 2.66 -4.19
CA VAL A 109 5.30 2.17 -2.82
C VAL A 109 5.10 0.65 -2.80
N LEU A 110 3.94 0.18 -3.24
CA LEU A 110 3.55 -1.23 -3.06
C LEU A 110 4.49 -2.17 -3.82
N ARG A 111 4.68 -1.94 -5.11
CA ARG A 111 5.53 -2.79 -5.92
C ARG A 111 7.00 -2.72 -5.51
N PHE A 112 7.52 -1.54 -5.19
CA PHE A 112 8.89 -1.44 -4.69
C PHE A 112 9.07 -2.28 -3.43
N CYS A 113 8.08 -2.29 -2.53
CA CYS A 113 8.08 -3.14 -1.34
C CYS A 113 7.86 -4.64 -1.64
N GLY A 114 7.75 -5.06 -2.90
CA GLY A 114 7.66 -6.47 -3.32
C GLY A 114 6.24 -7.04 -3.46
N PHE A 115 5.19 -6.22 -3.32
CA PHE A 115 3.82 -6.70 -3.44
C PHE A 115 3.44 -7.08 -4.87
N GLN A 116 2.60 -8.11 -4.98
CA GLN A 116 1.74 -8.35 -6.13
C GLN A 116 0.55 -7.39 -6.07
N VAL A 117 0.62 -6.30 -6.82
CA VAL A 117 -0.41 -5.24 -6.76
C VAL A 117 -1.61 -5.62 -7.63
N LEU A 118 -2.81 -5.69 -7.04
CA LEU A 118 -4.07 -5.92 -7.74
C LEU A 118 -4.68 -4.63 -8.25
N ALA A 119 -5.63 -4.74 -9.19
CA ALA A 119 -6.35 -3.59 -9.72
C ALA A 119 -7.09 -2.83 -8.61
N SER A 120 -6.88 -1.52 -8.52
CA SER A 120 -7.53 -0.69 -7.50
C SER A 120 -9.03 -0.61 -7.74
N ARG A 121 -9.79 -0.42 -6.66
CA ARG A 121 -11.22 -0.10 -6.73
C ARG A 121 -11.46 1.33 -6.29
N SER A 122 -12.24 2.08 -7.07
CA SER A 122 -12.67 3.44 -6.76
C SER A 122 -14.20 3.48 -6.77
N SER A 123 -14.83 4.00 -5.72
CA SER A 123 -16.30 4.07 -5.60
C SER A 123 -16.77 5.50 -5.37
N GLY A 124 -17.59 6.02 -6.29
CA GLY A 124 -18.21 7.35 -6.19
C GLY A 124 -19.41 7.34 -5.24
N VAL A 125 -19.19 7.44 -3.93
CA VAL A 125 -20.24 7.20 -2.92
C VAL A 125 -21.08 8.41 -2.59
N GLN A 126 -20.56 9.63 -2.78
CA GLN A 126 -21.16 10.87 -2.27
C GLN A 126 -22.55 11.16 -2.85
N HIS A 127 -22.76 10.85 -4.13
CA HIS A 127 -24.01 11.11 -4.84
C HIS A 127 -24.80 9.84 -5.16
N SER A 128 -24.34 8.68 -4.67
CA SER A 128 -24.95 7.38 -4.95
C SER A 128 -26.16 7.12 -4.04
N PRO A 129 -27.34 6.76 -4.57
CA PRO A 129 -28.49 6.30 -3.80
C PRO A 129 -28.21 5.07 -2.92
N PRO A 130 -29.02 4.79 -1.88
CA PRO A 130 -28.78 3.67 -0.97
C PRO A 130 -28.69 2.29 -1.64
N ASP A 131 -29.57 2.00 -2.60
CA ASP A 131 -29.57 0.77 -3.40
C ASP A 131 -28.27 0.62 -4.21
N VAL A 132 -27.80 1.71 -4.83
CA VAL A 132 -26.53 1.74 -5.54
C VAL A 132 -25.35 1.49 -4.61
N ARG A 133 -25.35 2.09 -3.40
CA ARG A 133 -24.29 1.85 -2.40
C ARG A 133 -24.29 0.40 -1.91
N ASN A 134 -25.45 -0.21 -1.72
CA ASN A 134 -25.55 -1.63 -1.36
C ASN A 134 -24.99 -2.52 -2.48
N ALA A 135 -25.36 -2.25 -3.74
CA ALA A 135 -24.79 -2.97 -4.88
C ALA A 135 -23.26 -2.81 -4.98
N MET A 136 -22.71 -1.64 -4.64
CA MET A 136 -21.26 -1.43 -4.58
C MET A 136 -20.59 -2.31 -3.50
N LEU A 137 -21.24 -2.51 -2.36
CA LEU A 137 -20.77 -3.39 -1.28
C LEU A 137 -20.86 -4.86 -1.69
N ASP A 138 -21.98 -5.28 -2.28
CA ASP A 138 -22.19 -6.65 -2.76
C ASP A 138 -21.12 -7.03 -3.80
N ALA A 139 -20.91 -6.15 -4.80
CA ALA A 139 -19.88 -6.35 -5.81
C ALA A 139 -18.45 -6.28 -5.24
N TRP A 140 -18.24 -5.65 -4.08
CA TRP A 140 -16.95 -5.68 -3.38
C TRP A 140 -16.75 -7.01 -2.64
N GLN A 141 -17.79 -7.47 -1.95
CA GLN A 141 -17.78 -8.76 -1.28
C GLN A 141 -17.57 -9.91 -2.26
N GLU A 142 -18.25 -9.88 -3.41
CA GLU A 142 -18.08 -10.87 -4.48
C GLU A 142 -16.63 -10.90 -4.96
N ARG A 143 -16.04 -9.73 -5.22
CA ARG A 143 -14.63 -9.62 -5.62
C ARG A 143 -13.69 -10.22 -4.56
N LEU A 144 -13.91 -9.87 -3.29
CA LEU A 144 -13.09 -10.37 -2.18
C LEU A 144 -13.14 -11.90 -2.04
N ASN A 145 -14.25 -12.54 -2.41
CA ASN A 145 -14.33 -14.01 -2.39
C ASN A 145 -13.36 -14.68 -3.38
N SER A 146 -12.97 -14.00 -4.45
CA SER A 146 -12.05 -14.51 -5.48
C SER A 146 -10.72 -13.76 -5.58
N VAL A 147 -10.46 -12.80 -4.69
CA VAL A 147 -9.35 -11.84 -4.81
C VAL A 147 -7.97 -12.50 -4.88
N PHE A 148 -7.79 -13.64 -4.19
CA PHE A 148 -6.54 -14.38 -4.20
C PHE A 148 -6.24 -15.04 -5.54
N ALA A 149 -7.25 -15.31 -6.37
CA ALA A 149 -7.07 -15.85 -7.72
C ALA A 149 -6.83 -14.76 -8.77
N GLU A 150 -7.04 -13.48 -8.44
CA GLU A 150 -6.88 -12.38 -9.39
C GLU A 150 -5.45 -12.26 -9.89
N LYS A 151 -5.31 -11.97 -11.18
CA LYS A 151 -4.02 -11.67 -11.81
C LYS A 151 -3.55 -10.27 -11.36
N PRO A 152 -2.32 -10.13 -10.83
CA PRO A 152 -1.77 -8.82 -10.51
C PRO A 152 -1.56 -7.93 -11.74
N LEU A 153 -1.49 -6.62 -11.49
CA LEU A 153 -1.08 -5.62 -12.48
C LEU A 153 0.33 -5.93 -13.00
N SER A 154 0.56 -5.62 -14.27
CA SER A 154 1.84 -5.82 -14.92
C SER A 154 2.70 -4.56 -14.83
N PHE A 155 3.96 -4.74 -14.46
CA PHE A 155 4.95 -3.66 -14.38
C PHE A 155 6.24 -4.10 -15.05
N ALA A 156 7.06 -3.15 -15.48
CA ALA A 156 8.34 -3.44 -16.13
C ALA A 156 9.27 -4.25 -15.20
N PRO A 157 9.66 -5.48 -15.56
CA PRO A 157 10.56 -6.31 -14.75
C PRO A 157 11.90 -5.62 -14.47
N THR A 158 12.43 -5.79 -13.26
CA THR A 158 13.74 -5.20 -12.87
C THR A 158 14.88 -5.67 -13.75
N LYS A 159 14.82 -6.92 -14.25
CA LYS A 159 15.78 -7.48 -15.22
C LYS A 159 15.89 -6.71 -16.55
N HIS A 160 14.98 -5.78 -16.84
CA HIS A 160 15.07 -4.92 -18.03
C HIS A 160 15.93 -3.68 -17.80
N PHE A 161 16.44 -3.46 -16.58
CA PHE A 161 17.19 -2.27 -16.20
C PHE A 161 18.59 -2.67 -15.71
N ASP A 162 19.58 -1.83 -16.01
CA ASP A 162 20.90 -1.91 -15.38
C ASP A 162 20.81 -1.30 -13.98
N LEU A 163 21.04 -2.14 -12.96
CA LEU A 163 21.00 -1.75 -11.56
C LEU A 163 22.41 -1.56 -10.98
N THR A 164 23.44 -1.49 -11.83
CA THR A 164 24.79 -1.18 -11.41
C THR A 164 24.96 0.33 -11.27
N PHE A 165 25.61 0.73 -10.18
CA PHE A 165 25.99 2.12 -9.95
C PHE A 165 27.46 2.28 -10.29
N GLN A 166 27.80 3.21 -11.20
CA GLN A 166 29.18 3.63 -11.36
C GLN A 166 29.50 4.64 -10.26
N GLY A 167 30.28 4.19 -9.28
CA GLY A 167 30.81 5.02 -8.19
C GLY A 167 32.04 5.81 -8.61
#